data_AF-A0A9E2LL66-F1
#
_entry.id   AF-A0A9E2LL66-F1
#
_cell.length_a   1.000
_cell.length_b   1.000
_cell.length_c   1.000
_cell.angle_alpha   90.00
_cell.angle_beta   90.00
_cell.angle_gamma   90.00
#
_symmetry.space_group_name_H-M   'P 1'
#
loop_
_entity.id
_entity.type
_entity.pdbx_description
1 polymer ?
#
loop_
_entity_poly.entity_id
_entity_poly.type
_entity_poly.pdbx_seq_one_letter_code
_entity_poly.pdbx_strand_id
1 'polypeptide(L)'
;GEGAATLNYSRAGTITGETAFNEIWVTEPGGQKRSLLDSITSGEIKGLVELRDVEAPAAAERLAELVAHVADELNRAHNANSAVPAPTSLTGRNVGQSFESAIAGFSGQTTVAVTNAAGVVQARADIVFSGATMTVNGAAATPATFLGVLNAQLGGAATASFVDGKLSLTAAGANGVAVADDPTSPSAKAGRGFSHYFGLNDLVSTDRPAFYDNGLTAASPHGFTAGETMKFRFTGETGSRLRDLEVAVPAGGTVGDLVAALNDSATGIGRFGSFSLAADGSLAFTGYGNPPPTLSVLEDRTTQVPSGVSVTELFGIGGGVRASRADGFALRSDIRQSPSRLALAQLNPAAAVGSQALSTGDGRGALALADAGERAANFQPAGGSSGGSTSVSRYASELSGEIGGKAAAAKNRKETADALYTEAGARQTAHEGVNLDEELVLMTTYQQAFNASARLIQAAKDMYDTLMGMV
;
A
#
# COMPACT_ATOMS: atom_id res chain seq x y z
N GLY A 1 -36.97 -25.44 5.14
CA GLY A 1 -37.12 -26.17 3.87
C GLY A 1 -36.27 -27.40 3.94
N GLU A 2 -36.76 -28.53 3.46
CA GLU A 2 -35.95 -29.74 3.34
C GLU A 2 -34.89 -29.53 2.25
N GLY A 3 -33.62 -29.44 2.65
CA GLY A 3 -32.49 -29.23 1.75
C GLY A 3 -31.25 -28.75 2.50
N ALA A 4 -30.08 -28.92 1.89
CA ALA A 4 -28.84 -28.32 2.39
C ALA A 4 -28.74 -26.87 1.93
N ALA A 5 -28.17 -26.00 2.78
CA ALA A 5 -27.79 -24.66 2.33
C ALA A 5 -26.67 -24.76 1.28
N THR A 6 -26.68 -23.88 0.28
CA THR A 6 -25.66 -23.84 -0.78
C THR A 6 -24.74 -22.64 -0.60
N LEU A 7 -23.45 -22.86 -0.80
CA LEU A 7 -22.44 -21.80 -0.81
C LEU A 7 -22.23 -21.30 -2.23
N ASN A 8 -22.29 -19.99 -2.42
CA ASN A 8 -21.98 -19.35 -3.69
C ASN A 8 -20.92 -18.26 -3.48
N TYR A 9 -19.85 -18.32 -4.26
CA TYR A 9 -18.80 -17.30 -4.25
C TYR A 9 -18.23 -17.15 -5.67
N SER A 10 -17.91 -15.91 -6.03
CA SER A 10 -17.12 -15.65 -7.23
C SER A 10 -15.65 -15.67 -6.84
N ARG A 11 -14.90 -16.61 -7.40
CA ARG A 11 -13.44 -16.60 -7.27
C ARG A 11 -12.89 -15.30 -7.84
N ALA A 12 -12.02 -14.64 -7.09
CA ALA A 12 -11.15 -13.63 -7.66
C ALA A 12 -10.23 -14.33 -8.68
N GLY A 13 -9.92 -13.64 -9.79
CA GLY A 13 -8.97 -14.14 -10.79
C GLY A 13 -7.55 -14.11 -10.25
N THR A 14 -6.70 -13.28 -10.85
CA THR A 14 -5.38 -12.97 -10.28
C THR A 14 -5.56 -12.18 -8.99
N ILE A 15 -4.96 -12.64 -7.90
CA ILE A 15 -4.97 -11.96 -6.60
C ILE A 15 -3.75 -11.02 -6.55
N THR A 16 -4.01 -9.76 -6.29
CA THR A 16 -3.03 -8.67 -6.09
C THR A 16 -3.34 -7.94 -4.79
N GLY A 17 -2.47 -7.02 -4.36
CA GLY A 17 -2.75 -6.15 -3.21
C GLY A 17 -4.06 -5.37 -3.35
N GLU A 18 -4.46 -5.04 -4.57
CA GLU A 18 -5.70 -4.30 -4.91
C GLU A 18 -6.96 -5.17 -4.92
N THR A 19 -6.85 -6.48 -4.72
CA THR A 19 -7.99 -7.38 -4.86
C THR A 19 -8.99 -7.21 -3.71
N ALA A 20 -10.15 -6.62 -4.02
CA ALA A 20 -11.31 -6.66 -3.14
C ALA A 20 -12.09 -7.96 -3.36
N PHE A 21 -12.08 -8.86 -2.38
CA PHE A 21 -12.80 -10.12 -2.47
C PHE A 21 -14.32 -9.92 -2.41
N ASN A 22 -15.04 -10.75 -3.18
CA ASN A 22 -16.50 -10.78 -3.13
C ASN A 22 -16.99 -11.54 -1.89
N GLU A 23 -18.19 -11.18 -1.43
CA GLU A 23 -18.85 -11.87 -0.34
C GLU A 23 -19.12 -13.34 -0.69
N ILE A 24 -18.95 -14.20 0.31
CA ILE A 24 -19.34 -15.61 0.24
C ILE A 24 -20.78 -15.69 0.74
N TRP A 25 -21.69 -16.13 -0.13
CA TRP A 25 -23.12 -16.19 0.17
C TRP A 25 -23.53 -17.60 0.59
N VAL A 26 -24.31 -17.68 1.67
CA VAL A 26 -25.08 -18.86 2.04
C VAL A 26 -26.50 -18.65 1.54
N THR A 27 -26.97 -19.55 0.66
CA THR A 27 -28.38 -19.59 0.25
C THR A 27 -29.05 -20.73 1.00
N GLU A 28 -29.94 -20.39 1.93
CA GLU A 28 -30.73 -21.36 2.67
C GLU A 28 -31.73 -22.08 1.75
N PRO A 29 -32.24 -23.26 2.15
CA PRO A 29 -33.23 -24.01 1.35
C PRO A 29 -34.51 -23.23 1.04
N GLY A 30 -34.82 -22.18 1.82
CA GLY A 30 -35.94 -21.27 1.57
C GLY A 30 -35.62 -20.13 0.58
N GLY A 31 -34.43 -20.12 -0.04
CA GLY A 31 -33.98 -19.09 -0.98
C GLY A 31 -33.43 -17.81 -0.34
N GLN A 32 -33.48 -17.70 0.99
CA GLN A 32 -32.89 -16.59 1.75
C GLN A 32 -31.36 -16.60 1.58
N LYS A 33 -30.79 -15.44 1.22
CA LYS A 33 -29.34 -15.25 1.11
C LYS A 33 -28.81 -14.47 2.31
N ARG A 34 -27.75 -14.97 2.92
CA ARG A 34 -26.98 -14.27 3.97
C ARG A 34 -25.48 -14.37 3.70
N SER A 35 -24.71 -13.41 4.19
CA SER A 35 -23.25 -13.50 4.15
C SER A 35 -22.79 -14.62 5.08
N LEU A 36 -21.85 -15.44 4.62
CA LEU A 36 -21.23 -16.47 5.45
C LEU A 36 -20.53 -15.83 6.66
N LEU A 37 -19.91 -14.67 6.45
CA LEU A 37 -19.11 -13.97 7.45
C LEU A 37 -19.93 -13.46 8.65
N ASP A 38 -21.23 -13.26 8.48
CA ASP A 38 -22.13 -12.86 9.57
C ASP A 38 -22.41 -14.00 10.55
N SER A 39 -22.17 -15.26 10.14
CA SER A 39 -22.51 -16.45 10.90
C SER A 39 -21.31 -17.20 11.50
N ILE A 40 -20.10 -16.96 10.97
CA ILE A 40 -18.89 -17.65 11.43
C ILE A 40 -18.08 -16.74 12.35
N THR A 41 -17.96 -17.14 13.62
CA THR A 41 -17.17 -16.44 14.64
C THR A 41 -15.83 -17.09 14.93
N SER A 42 -15.62 -18.37 14.57
CA SER A 42 -14.38 -19.11 14.84
C SER A 42 -14.17 -20.27 13.84
N GLY A 43 -13.04 -20.97 13.97
CA GLY A 43 -12.68 -22.12 13.14
C GLY A 43 -11.82 -21.76 11.93
N GLU A 44 -11.48 -22.78 11.13
CA GLU A 44 -10.55 -22.67 10.01
C GLU A 44 -11.01 -21.66 8.95
N ILE A 45 -12.30 -21.69 8.58
CA ILE A 45 -12.85 -20.78 7.57
C ILE A 45 -12.71 -19.32 8.02
N LYS A 46 -13.02 -19.01 9.29
CA LYS A 46 -12.86 -17.66 9.84
C LYS A 46 -11.40 -17.23 9.81
N GLY A 47 -10.49 -18.10 10.26
CA GLY A 47 -9.05 -17.81 10.26
C GLY A 47 -8.48 -17.58 8.86
N LEU A 48 -8.92 -18.35 7.86
CA LEU A 48 -8.51 -18.15 6.47
C LEU A 48 -9.06 -16.85 5.86
N VAL A 49 -10.30 -16.49 6.18
CA VAL A 49 -10.88 -15.20 5.76
C VAL A 49 -10.16 -14.04 6.43
N GLU A 50 -9.88 -14.11 7.74
CA GLU A 50 -9.10 -13.08 8.44
C GLU A 50 -7.69 -12.94 7.88
N LEU A 51 -7.02 -14.07 7.58
CA LEU A 51 -5.73 -14.04 6.92
C LEU A 51 -5.81 -13.35 5.55
N ARG A 52 -6.84 -13.66 4.76
CA ARG A 52 -7.01 -13.13 3.40
C ARG A 52 -7.42 -11.66 3.37
N ASP A 53 -8.33 -11.25 4.25
CA ASP A 53 -9.00 -9.94 4.18
C ASP A 53 -8.40 -8.91 5.15
N VAL A 54 -7.66 -9.35 6.17
CA VAL A 54 -7.08 -8.47 7.20
C VAL A 54 -5.57 -8.60 7.28
N GLU A 55 -5.05 -9.78 7.64
CA GLU A 55 -3.63 -9.91 7.98
C GLU A 55 -2.69 -9.85 6.77
N ALA A 56 -3.01 -10.54 5.66
CA ALA A 56 -2.18 -10.53 4.46
C ALA A 56 -2.18 -9.15 3.76
N PRO A 57 -3.32 -8.46 3.58
CA PRO A 57 -3.33 -7.08 3.09
C PRO A 57 -2.53 -6.14 3.98
N ALA A 58 -2.68 -6.24 5.31
CA ALA A 58 -1.91 -5.43 6.26
C ALA A 58 -0.39 -5.70 6.16
N ALA A 59 0.02 -6.96 6.06
CA ALA A 59 1.43 -7.31 5.87
C ALA A 59 1.98 -6.80 4.53
N ALA A 60 1.18 -6.88 3.46
CA ALA A 60 1.54 -6.37 2.14
C ALA A 60 1.72 -4.85 2.15
N GLU A 61 0.83 -4.11 2.82
CA GLU A 61 0.98 -2.66 3.00
C GLU A 61 2.26 -2.31 3.77
N ARG A 62 2.58 -3.03 4.85
CA ARG A 62 3.80 -2.80 5.64
C ARG A 62 5.06 -3.09 4.83
N LEU A 63 5.05 -4.16 4.04
CA LEU A 63 6.14 -4.49 3.14
C LEU A 63 6.31 -3.43 2.05
N ALA A 64 5.20 -2.97 1.46
CA ALA A 64 5.22 -1.95 0.43
C ALA A 64 5.74 -0.61 0.96
N GLU A 65 5.38 -0.24 2.19
CA GLU A 65 5.95 0.91 2.89
C GLU A 65 7.46 0.75 3.10
N LEU A 66 7.92 -0.43 3.55
CA LEU A 66 9.35 -0.71 3.69
C LEU A 66 10.09 -0.58 2.34
N VAL A 67 9.61 -1.25 1.29
CA VAL A 67 10.26 -1.26 -0.03
C VAL A 67 10.28 0.14 -0.64
N ALA A 68 9.20 0.91 -0.49
CA ALA A 68 9.16 2.30 -0.93
C ALA A 68 10.25 3.13 -0.25
N HIS A 69 10.40 3.03 1.07
CA HIS A 69 11.45 3.76 1.80
C HIS A 69 12.87 3.25 1.55
N VAL A 70 13.07 1.95 1.28
CA VAL A 70 14.36 1.42 0.83
C VAL A 70 14.75 2.07 -0.49
N ALA A 71 13.85 2.04 -1.48
CA ALA A 71 14.06 2.68 -2.77
C ALA A 71 14.30 4.19 -2.59
N ASP A 72 13.56 4.80 -1.68
CA ASP A 72 13.65 6.21 -1.38
C ASP A 72 15.02 6.65 -0.87
N GLU A 73 15.52 6.01 0.18
CA GLU A 73 16.79 6.40 0.78
C GLU A 73 17.97 6.12 -0.16
N LEU A 74 17.91 5.04 -0.93
CA LEU A 74 18.86 4.76 -2.01
C LEU A 74 18.80 5.86 -3.09
N ASN A 75 17.60 6.23 -3.52
CA ASN A 75 17.39 7.30 -4.49
C ASN A 75 17.83 8.64 -3.95
N ARG A 76 17.57 8.97 -2.68
CA ARG A 76 18.03 10.21 -2.03
C ARG A 76 19.54 10.33 -2.12
N ALA A 77 20.26 9.26 -1.76
CA ALA A 77 21.70 9.22 -1.85
C ALA A 77 22.18 9.30 -3.31
N HIS A 78 21.58 8.56 -4.23
CA HIS A 78 21.98 8.57 -5.63
C HIS A 78 21.69 9.91 -6.33
N ASN A 79 20.55 10.55 -6.04
CA ASN A 79 20.16 11.85 -6.60
C ASN A 79 21.00 13.02 -6.07
N ALA A 80 21.61 12.90 -4.89
CA ALA A 80 22.54 13.89 -4.34
C ALA A 80 23.95 13.82 -4.95
N ASN A 81 24.21 12.83 -5.80
CA ASN A 81 25.50 12.55 -6.40
C ASN A 81 25.38 12.40 -7.93
N SER A 82 26.52 12.30 -8.60
CA SER A 82 26.62 12.04 -10.04
C SER A 82 27.66 10.97 -10.35
N ALA A 83 27.47 10.27 -11.46
CA ALA A 83 28.54 9.49 -12.08
C ALA A 83 29.61 10.43 -12.66
N VAL A 84 30.80 9.90 -12.92
CA VAL A 84 31.89 10.62 -13.61
C VAL A 84 32.42 9.75 -14.75
N PRO A 85 32.23 10.13 -16.03
CA PRO A 85 31.53 11.32 -16.53
C PRO A 85 30.05 11.43 -16.10
N ALA A 86 29.54 12.66 -16.00
CA ALA A 86 28.12 12.89 -15.72
C ALA A 86 27.23 12.32 -16.86
N PRO A 87 26.01 11.84 -16.57
CA PRO A 87 25.11 11.31 -17.59
C PRO A 87 24.71 12.38 -18.61
N THR A 88 24.62 12.01 -19.90
CA THR A 88 24.17 12.92 -20.97
C THR A 88 22.71 13.32 -20.85
N SER A 89 21.90 12.50 -20.15
CA SER A 89 20.51 12.80 -19.85
C SER A 89 20.13 12.29 -18.46
N LEU A 90 19.35 13.10 -17.75
CA LEU A 90 18.66 12.75 -16.51
C LEU A 90 17.16 12.78 -16.81
N THR A 91 16.48 11.66 -16.62
CA THR A 91 15.03 11.55 -16.87
C THR A 91 14.36 11.14 -15.57
N GLY A 92 13.47 11.99 -15.11
CA GLY A 92 12.79 11.88 -13.83
C GLY A 92 11.70 10.81 -13.77
N ARG A 93 11.16 10.67 -12.56
CA ARG A 93 9.94 9.92 -12.27
C ARG A 93 8.70 10.71 -12.68
N ASN A 94 7.58 10.01 -12.87
CA ASN A 94 6.29 10.68 -13.00
C ASN A 94 5.86 11.21 -11.63
N VAL A 95 5.75 12.54 -11.48
CA VAL A 95 5.35 13.17 -10.22
C VAL A 95 3.83 13.28 -10.04
N GLY A 96 3.05 12.76 -10.99
CA GLY A 96 1.59 12.64 -10.87
C GLY A 96 0.83 13.98 -10.95
N GLN A 97 1.47 15.03 -11.44
CA GLN A 97 0.89 16.38 -11.50
C GLN A 97 1.49 17.21 -12.65
N SER A 98 0.91 18.39 -12.91
CA SER A 98 1.47 19.36 -13.84
C SER A 98 2.81 19.92 -13.35
N PHE A 99 3.63 20.41 -14.27
CA PHE A 99 4.93 20.98 -13.93
C PHE A 99 4.79 22.16 -12.96
N GLU A 100 3.81 23.03 -13.19
CA GLU A 100 3.56 24.22 -12.39
C GLU A 100 3.26 23.86 -10.94
N SER A 101 2.48 22.81 -10.71
CA SER A 101 2.19 22.30 -9.37
C SER A 101 3.41 21.63 -8.75
N ALA A 102 4.21 20.93 -9.56
CA ALA A 102 5.41 20.26 -9.13
C ALA A 102 6.52 21.21 -8.68
N ILE A 103 6.75 22.29 -9.43
CA ILE A 103 7.82 23.25 -9.12
C ILE A 103 7.42 24.28 -8.06
N ALA A 104 6.12 24.50 -7.83
CA ALA A 104 5.65 25.40 -6.78
C ALA A 104 5.99 24.87 -5.37
N GLY A 105 6.25 25.75 -4.41
CA GLY A 105 6.40 25.37 -3.00
C GLY A 105 7.75 24.75 -2.61
N PHE A 106 8.74 24.76 -3.52
CA PHE A 106 10.13 24.52 -3.13
C PHE A 106 10.66 25.66 -2.25
N SER A 107 11.65 25.33 -1.42
CA SER A 107 12.49 26.27 -0.69
C SER A 107 13.96 25.91 -0.93
N GLY A 108 14.90 26.79 -0.56
CA GLY A 108 16.34 26.54 -0.64
C GLY A 108 16.90 26.68 -2.05
N GLN A 109 18.07 26.08 -2.30
CA GLN A 109 18.85 26.30 -3.51
C GLN A 109 19.33 24.98 -4.11
N THR A 110 19.35 24.94 -5.44
CA THR A 110 19.89 23.81 -6.21
C THR A 110 20.63 24.30 -7.43
N THR A 111 21.67 23.59 -7.83
CA THR A 111 22.50 23.88 -8.99
C THR A 111 22.34 22.79 -10.02
N VAL A 112 22.00 23.16 -11.25
CA VAL A 112 22.10 22.30 -12.44
C VAL A 112 23.41 22.66 -13.15
N ALA A 113 24.36 21.73 -13.21
CA ALA A 113 25.63 21.92 -13.89
C ALA A 113 25.77 20.99 -15.11
N VAL A 114 26.23 21.56 -16.21
CA VAL A 114 26.66 20.81 -17.40
C VAL A 114 28.17 20.66 -17.31
N THR A 115 28.67 19.43 -17.35
CA THR A 115 30.10 19.12 -17.23
C THR A 115 30.60 18.32 -18.44
N ASN A 116 31.88 18.48 -18.78
CA ASN A 116 32.52 17.61 -19.77
C ASN A 116 32.95 16.27 -19.13
N ALA A 117 33.55 15.37 -19.92
CA ALA A 117 34.00 14.06 -19.44
C ALA A 117 35.04 14.11 -18.30
N ALA A 118 35.78 15.22 -18.17
CA ALA A 118 36.74 15.44 -17.09
C ALA A 118 36.09 16.04 -15.82
N GLY A 119 34.78 16.28 -15.83
CA GLY A 119 34.07 16.89 -14.71
C GLY A 119 34.22 18.41 -14.61
N VAL A 120 34.68 19.08 -15.69
CA VAL A 120 34.81 20.55 -15.76
C VAL A 120 33.49 21.17 -16.19
N VAL A 121 33.01 22.16 -15.43
CA VAL A 121 31.75 22.87 -15.68
C VAL A 121 31.83 23.65 -17.00
N GLN A 122 30.89 23.40 -17.90
CA GLN A 122 30.70 24.09 -19.18
C GLN A 122 29.62 25.16 -19.09
N ALA A 123 28.55 24.88 -18.33
CA ALA A 123 27.48 25.81 -18.04
C ALA A 123 26.85 25.43 -16.69
N ARG A 124 26.19 26.39 -16.03
CA ARG A 124 25.45 26.13 -14.80
C ARG A 124 24.24 27.05 -14.67
N ALA A 125 23.24 26.56 -13.95
CA ALA A 125 22.05 27.30 -13.58
C ALA A 125 21.80 27.12 -12.08
N ASP A 126 21.89 28.22 -11.34
CA ASP A 126 21.69 28.31 -9.90
C ASP A 126 20.26 28.70 -9.65
N ILE A 127 19.49 27.75 -9.13
CA ILE A 127 18.07 27.89 -8.88
C ILE A 127 17.89 28.22 -7.40
N VAL A 128 17.28 29.37 -7.12
CA VAL A 128 16.96 29.82 -5.76
C VAL A 128 15.45 29.83 -5.60
N PHE A 129 14.95 29.06 -4.64
CA PHE A 129 13.56 29.03 -4.24
C PHE A 129 13.37 29.81 -2.93
N SER A 130 12.49 30.79 -2.94
CA SER A 130 12.21 31.67 -1.80
C SER A 130 10.70 31.71 -1.54
N GLY A 131 10.11 30.54 -1.29
CA GLY A 131 8.68 30.38 -1.10
C GLY A 131 7.91 30.51 -2.41
N ALA A 132 7.11 31.56 -2.56
CA ALA A 132 6.29 31.77 -3.77
C ALA A 132 7.09 32.28 -4.98
N THR A 133 8.34 32.74 -4.78
CA THR A 133 9.20 33.26 -5.85
C THR A 133 10.38 32.33 -6.09
N MET A 134 10.85 32.28 -7.34
CA MET A 134 12.04 31.54 -7.72
C MET A 134 12.87 32.34 -8.72
N THR A 135 14.18 32.13 -8.70
CA THR A 135 15.10 32.71 -9.69
C THR A 135 16.02 31.64 -10.24
N VAL A 136 16.49 31.83 -11.47
CA VAL A 136 17.56 31.03 -12.08
C VAL A 136 18.68 31.98 -12.48
N ASN A 137 19.87 31.84 -11.89
CA ASN A 137 20.98 32.79 -12.02
C ASN A 137 20.55 34.25 -11.75
N GLY A 138 19.63 34.45 -10.78
CA GLY A 138 19.06 35.76 -10.46
C GLY A 138 17.95 36.26 -11.40
N ALA A 139 17.69 35.59 -12.52
CA ALA A 139 16.56 35.91 -13.39
C ALA A 139 15.25 35.38 -12.78
N ALA A 140 14.25 36.25 -12.62
CA ALA A 140 12.96 35.87 -12.03
C ALA A 140 12.23 34.82 -12.89
N ALA A 141 11.70 33.80 -12.22
CA ALA A 141 10.88 32.76 -12.81
C ALA A 141 9.59 32.57 -12.01
N THR A 142 8.56 32.12 -12.70
CA THR A 142 7.29 31.65 -12.12
C THR A 142 7.14 30.18 -12.46
N PRO A 143 6.26 29.40 -11.80
CA PRO A 143 6.03 28.02 -12.17
C PRO A 143 5.77 27.82 -13.67
N ALA A 144 5.01 28.72 -14.30
CA ALA A 144 4.70 28.67 -15.73
C ALA A 144 5.89 29.05 -16.64
N THR A 145 6.79 29.92 -16.20
CA THR A 145 7.92 30.41 -17.02
C THR A 145 9.24 29.71 -16.72
N PHE A 146 9.31 28.91 -15.65
CA PHE A 146 10.55 28.36 -15.11
C PHE A 146 11.36 27.55 -16.12
N LEU A 147 10.74 26.63 -16.88
CA LEU A 147 11.46 25.85 -17.89
C LEU A 147 12.08 26.75 -18.97
N GLY A 148 11.36 27.77 -19.40
CA GLY A 148 11.86 28.75 -20.36
C GLY A 148 13.06 29.54 -19.82
N VAL A 149 12.96 30.01 -18.57
CA VAL A 149 14.06 30.72 -17.91
C VAL A 149 15.27 29.80 -17.69
N LEU A 150 15.06 28.57 -17.23
CA LEU A 150 16.14 27.59 -17.03
C LEU A 150 16.87 27.28 -18.34
N ASN A 151 16.13 27.02 -19.42
CA ASN A 151 16.71 26.77 -20.73
C ASN A 151 17.48 27.98 -21.27
N ALA A 152 16.97 29.19 -21.08
CA ALA A 152 17.66 30.42 -21.45
C ALA A 152 18.98 30.57 -20.68
N GLN A 153 18.97 30.31 -19.37
CA GLN A 153 20.16 30.41 -18.51
C GLN A 153 21.20 29.31 -18.78
N LEU A 154 20.79 28.14 -19.26
CA LEU A 154 21.69 27.07 -19.69
C LEU A 154 22.33 27.34 -21.07
N GLY A 155 21.88 28.35 -21.80
CA GLY A 155 22.55 28.84 -23.02
C GLY A 155 22.73 27.78 -24.13
N GLY A 156 21.83 26.79 -24.19
CA GLY A 156 21.92 25.68 -25.15
C GLY A 156 22.88 24.55 -24.76
N ALA A 157 23.58 24.64 -23.61
CA ALA A 157 24.44 23.56 -23.11
C ALA A 157 23.65 22.35 -22.60
N ALA A 158 22.41 22.57 -22.16
CA ALA A 158 21.43 21.54 -21.84
C ALA A 158 20.00 22.06 -22.05
N THR A 159 19.06 21.14 -22.21
CA THR A 159 17.62 21.41 -22.34
C THR A 159 16.84 20.70 -21.25
N ALA A 160 16.01 21.45 -20.55
CA ALA A 160 15.00 21.00 -19.61
C ALA A 160 13.63 20.91 -20.29
N SER A 161 12.91 19.81 -20.08
CA SER A 161 11.56 19.59 -20.59
C SER A 161 10.71 18.84 -19.57
N PHE A 162 9.39 19.04 -19.62
CA PHE A 162 8.45 18.29 -18.79
C PHE A 162 7.36 17.68 -19.67
N VAL A 163 7.31 16.35 -19.71
CA VAL A 163 6.41 15.58 -20.57
C VAL A 163 5.88 14.39 -19.76
N ASP A 164 4.58 14.11 -19.87
CA ASP A 164 3.92 12.97 -19.19
C ASP A 164 4.23 12.89 -17.68
N GLY A 165 4.25 14.05 -17.01
CA GLY A 165 4.55 14.15 -15.58
C GLY A 165 6.04 13.97 -15.20
N LYS A 166 6.95 13.90 -16.17
CA LYS A 166 8.39 13.66 -15.95
C LYS A 166 9.22 14.87 -16.34
N LEU A 167 10.11 15.31 -15.45
CA LEU A 167 11.15 16.30 -15.76
C LEU A 167 12.35 15.59 -16.40
N SER A 168 12.86 16.10 -17.52
CA SER A 168 14.09 15.64 -18.15
C SER A 168 15.08 16.79 -18.34
N LEU A 169 16.35 16.52 -18.08
CA LEU A 169 17.49 17.39 -18.37
C LEU A 169 18.43 16.66 -19.33
N THR A 170 18.64 17.20 -20.53
CA THR A 170 19.50 16.58 -21.54
C THR A 170 20.60 17.54 -21.95
N ALA A 171 21.87 17.14 -21.76
CA ALA A 171 23.02 17.92 -22.19
C ALA A 171 23.20 17.87 -23.70
N ALA A 172 23.79 18.93 -24.27
CA ALA A 172 24.17 18.99 -25.66
C ALA A 172 25.51 18.27 -25.91
N GLY A 173 25.59 17.53 -27.02
CA GLY A 173 26.82 16.86 -27.45
C GLY A 173 27.27 15.73 -26.51
N ALA A 174 28.55 15.73 -26.14
CA ALA A 174 29.17 14.73 -25.27
C ALA A 174 29.28 15.16 -23.79
N ASN A 175 28.67 16.30 -23.43
CA ASN A 175 28.62 16.76 -22.04
C ASN A 175 27.59 15.96 -21.25
N GLY A 176 27.68 16.02 -19.92
CA GLY A 176 26.71 15.45 -19.00
C GLY A 176 26.09 16.48 -18.07
N VAL A 177 24.93 16.16 -17.50
CA VAL A 177 24.23 16.97 -16.51
C VAL A 177 24.38 16.35 -15.13
N ALA A 178 24.68 17.18 -14.14
CA ALA A 178 24.65 16.84 -12.73
C ALA A 178 23.83 17.89 -11.97
N VAL A 179 23.14 17.45 -10.92
CA VAL A 179 22.36 18.32 -10.04
C VAL A 179 22.87 18.16 -8.63
N ALA A 180 23.04 19.27 -7.91
CA ALA A 180 23.33 19.24 -6.49
C ALA A 180 22.65 20.38 -5.76
N ASP A 181 22.11 20.06 -4.60
CA ASP A 181 21.55 21.04 -3.68
C ASP A 181 22.66 21.80 -2.95
N ASP A 182 22.37 23.04 -2.57
CA ASP A 182 23.32 23.85 -1.78
C ASP A 182 23.55 23.19 -0.41
N PRO A 183 24.80 23.11 0.08
CA PRO A 183 25.11 22.42 1.33
C PRO A 183 24.57 23.14 2.58
N THR A 184 24.26 24.43 2.49
CA THR A 184 23.79 25.26 3.62
C THR A 184 22.29 25.51 3.59
N SER A 185 21.73 25.64 2.39
CA SER A 185 20.30 25.86 2.14
C SER A 185 19.85 24.92 1.03
N PRO A 186 19.84 23.60 1.29
CA PRO A 186 19.49 22.62 0.26
C PRO A 186 18.07 22.86 -0.21
N SER A 187 17.83 22.62 -1.50
CA SER A 187 16.46 22.67 -1.98
C SER A 187 15.59 21.64 -1.26
N ALA A 188 14.34 21.98 -0.98
CA ALA A 188 13.44 21.11 -0.25
C ALA A 188 11.98 21.32 -0.66
N LYS A 189 11.29 20.21 -0.93
CA LYS A 189 9.84 20.09 -1.03
C LYS A 189 9.43 18.70 -0.54
N ALA A 190 8.45 18.65 0.36
CA ALA A 190 7.97 17.39 0.95
C ALA A 190 9.12 16.50 1.49
N GLY A 191 10.12 17.11 2.15
CA GLY A 191 11.28 16.38 2.69
C GLY A 191 12.35 15.96 1.65
N ARG A 192 12.19 16.32 0.37
CA ARG A 192 13.05 15.89 -0.74
C ARG A 192 13.74 17.07 -1.41
N GLY A 193 15.01 16.88 -1.77
CA GLY A 193 15.74 17.80 -2.65
C GLY A 193 15.23 17.78 -4.08
N PHE A 194 15.57 18.78 -4.89
CA PHE A 194 15.05 18.97 -6.24
C PHE A 194 15.23 17.75 -7.13
N SER A 195 16.46 17.24 -7.21
CA SER A 195 16.77 16.04 -8.00
C SER A 195 16.01 14.82 -7.49
N HIS A 196 15.93 14.65 -6.16
CA HIS A 196 15.27 13.53 -5.51
C HIS A 196 13.75 13.55 -5.71
N TYR A 197 13.11 14.70 -5.56
CA TYR A 197 11.68 14.89 -5.76
C TYR A 197 11.25 14.53 -7.19
N PHE A 198 11.95 15.09 -8.18
CA PHE A 198 11.70 14.75 -9.59
C PHE A 198 12.28 13.40 -10.01
N GLY A 199 13.07 12.73 -9.18
CA GLY A 199 13.71 11.45 -9.46
C GLY A 199 14.68 11.47 -10.64
N LEU A 200 15.36 12.60 -10.87
CA LEU A 200 16.18 12.85 -12.07
C LEU A 200 17.32 11.84 -12.23
N ASN A 201 17.84 11.36 -11.11
CA ASN A 201 18.90 10.38 -11.06
C ASN A 201 18.53 9.27 -10.05
N ASP A 202 17.35 8.67 -10.19
CA ASP A 202 16.99 7.50 -9.40
C ASP A 202 17.87 6.28 -9.73
N LEU A 203 18.20 5.52 -8.69
CA LEU A 203 18.83 4.20 -8.78
C LEU A 203 17.77 3.11 -8.90
N VAL A 204 16.70 3.22 -8.11
CA VAL A 204 15.54 2.32 -8.12
C VAL A 204 14.35 3.08 -8.69
N SER A 205 13.88 2.66 -9.85
CA SER A 205 12.75 3.26 -10.55
C SER A 205 11.48 2.45 -10.35
N THR A 206 10.32 3.10 -10.46
CA THR A 206 9.01 2.45 -10.52
C THR A 206 8.13 3.14 -11.55
N ASP A 207 7.17 2.42 -12.11
CA ASP A 207 6.17 2.93 -13.04
C ASP A 207 4.93 3.53 -12.35
N ARG A 208 4.78 3.28 -11.04
CA ARG A 208 3.69 3.79 -10.20
C ARG A 208 4.19 4.81 -9.19
N PRO A 209 3.30 5.70 -8.67
CA PRO A 209 3.66 6.56 -7.55
C PRO A 209 4.12 5.74 -6.34
N ALA A 210 5.39 5.91 -5.95
CA ALA A 210 5.97 5.28 -4.77
C ALA A 210 5.61 6.01 -3.47
N PHE A 211 5.27 7.30 -3.59
CA PHE A 211 5.21 8.27 -2.49
C PHE A 211 3.95 9.12 -2.61
N TYR A 212 3.39 9.51 -1.48
CA TYR A 212 2.12 10.25 -1.41
C TYR A 212 2.28 11.66 -0.81
N ASP A 213 3.47 11.97 -0.31
CA ASP A 213 3.98 13.29 0.04
C ASP A 213 4.26 14.13 -1.22
N ASN A 214 3.21 14.39 -2.00
CA ASN A 214 3.30 15.07 -3.30
C ASN A 214 3.51 16.60 -3.18
N GLY A 215 3.37 17.18 -1.98
CA GLY A 215 3.50 18.61 -1.71
C GLY A 215 2.35 19.45 -2.27
N LEU A 216 1.21 18.85 -2.64
CA LEU A 216 0.00 19.55 -3.00
C LEU A 216 -0.67 20.14 -1.75
N THR A 217 -1.23 21.33 -1.90
CA THR A 217 -2.02 22.00 -0.86
C THR A 217 -3.48 22.05 -1.27
N ALA A 218 -4.38 22.42 -0.36
CA ALA A 218 -5.79 22.62 -0.69
C ALA A 218 -6.02 23.63 -1.83
N ALA A 219 -5.11 24.60 -2.01
CA ALA A 219 -5.18 25.59 -3.09
C ALA A 219 -4.53 25.13 -4.40
N SER A 220 -3.79 24.01 -4.39
CA SER A 220 -3.14 23.49 -5.58
C SER A 220 -4.19 22.95 -6.56
N PRO A 221 -3.99 23.13 -7.88
CA PRO A 221 -4.87 22.52 -8.87
C PRO A 221 -4.69 21.00 -8.86
N HIS A 222 -5.79 20.25 -8.87
CA HIS A 222 -5.71 18.77 -8.86
C HIS A 222 -5.47 18.20 -10.27
N GLY A 223 -5.96 18.87 -11.33
CA GLY A 223 -5.71 18.49 -12.72
C GLY A 223 -6.41 17.21 -13.20
N PHE A 224 -7.50 16.81 -12.55
CA PHE A 224 -8.39 15.70 -12.95
C PHE A 224 -9.58 16.25 -13.73
N THR A 225 -10.20 15.45 -14.60
CA THR A 225 -11.36 15.91 -15.37
C THR A 225 -12.62 15.86 -14.51
N ALA A 226 -13.36 16.97 -14.43
CA ALA A 226 -14.62 17.01 -13.70
C ALA A 226 -15.61 15.96 -14.22
N GLY A 227 -16.26 15.23 -13.31
CA GLY A 227 -17.22 14.16 -13.63
C GLY A 227 -16.61 12.77 -13.82
N GLU A 228 -15.28 12.61 -13.87
CA GLU A 228 -14.66 11.28 -13.73
C GLU A 228 -14.96 10.68 -12.35
N THR A 229 -15.02 9.36 -12.25
CA THR A 229 -15.53 8.68 -11.05
C THR A 229 -14.53 7.74 -10.40
N MET A 230 -14.64 7.63 -9.09
CA MET A 230 -13.96 6.65 -8.24
C MET A 230 -15.02 5.87 -7.46
N LYS A 231 -14.86 4.55 -7.37
CA LYS A 231 -15.76 3.67 -6.64
C LYS A 231 -15.03 3.05 -5.45
N PHE A 232 -15.59 3.28 -4.27
CA PHE A 232 -15.07 2.82 -3.00
C PHE A 232 -15.96 1.75 -2.38
N ARG A 233 -15.35 0.80 -1.66
CA ARG A 233 -16.05 -0.17 -0.82
C ARG A 233 -15.64 0.02 0.63
N PHE A 234 -16.67 0.13 1.48
CA PHE A 234 -16.54 0.13 2.93
C PHE A 234 -16.84 -1.27 3.47
N THR A 235 -15.95 -1.75 4.32
CA THR A 235 -16.05 -3.05 5.01
C THR A 235 -16.03 -2.86 6.51
N GLY A 236 -16.78 -3.71 7.24
CA GLY A 236 -16.76 -3.74 8.69
C GLY A 236 -15.55 -4.51 9.23
N GLU A 237 -15.40 -4.56 10.55
CA GLU A 237 -14.30 -5.25 11.24
C GLU A 237 -14.16 -6.73 10.85
N THR A 238 -15.28 -7.40 10.57
CA THR A 238 -15.29 -8.81 10.18
C THR A 238 -14.99 -9.05 8.69
N GLY A 239 -14.73 -7.99 7.93
CA GLY A 239 -14.54 -8.03 6.47
C GLY A 239 -15.84 -8.06 5.66
N SER A 240 -17.01 -8.03 6.32
CA SER A 240 -18.30 -7.95 5.62
C SER A 240 -18.49 -6.60 4.93
N ARG A 241 -19.15 -6.59 3.77
CA ARG A 241 -19.36 -5.35 3.01
C ARG A 241 -20.46 -4.52 3.67
N LEU A 242 -20.15 -3.27 3.97
CA LEU A 242 -21.11 -2.29 4.45
C LEU A 242 -21.80 -1.58 3.29
N ARG A 243 -21.00 -1.00 2.37
CA ARG A 243 -21.53 -0.22 1.25
C ARG A 243 -20.49 0.00 0.15
N ASP A 244 -20.96 0.03 -1.08
CA ASP A 244 -20.20 0.57 -2.21
C ASP A 244 -20.71 1.99 -2.52
N LEU A 245 -19.80 2.95 -2.67
CA LEU A 245 -20.09 4.35 -2.99
C LEU A 245 -19.29 4.78 -4.20
N GLU A 246 -19.88 5.62 -5.04
CA GLU A 246 -19.23 6.24 -6.19
C GLU A 246 -19.14 7.75 -5.94
N VAL A 247 -17.95 8.32 -6.15
CA VAL A 247 -17.67 9.75 -5.98
C VAL A 247 -17.13 10.29 -7.29
N ALA A 248 -17.71 11.40 -7.75
CA ALA A 248 -17.25 12.10 -8.94
C ALA A 248 -16.25 13.21 -8.59
N VAL A 249 -15.27 13.44 -9.46
CA VAL A 249 -14.39 14.61 -9.41
C VAL A 249 -15.24 15.88 -9.53
N PRO A 250 -15.10 16.84 -8.60
CA PRO A 250 -15.92 18.05 -8.61
C PRO A 250 -15.58 18.95 -9.80
N ALA A 251 -16.48 19.89 -10.10
CA ALA A 251 -16.19 20.95 -11.08
C ALA A 251 -15.15 21.97 -10.58
N GLY A 252 -14.95 22.06 -9.26
CA GLY A 252 -13.89 22.87 -8.66
C GLY A 252 -12.52 22.26 -8.95
N GLY A 253 -11.55 23.09 -9.35
CA GLY A 253 -10.26 22.64 -9.89
C GLY A 253 -9.17 22.41 -8.86
N THR A 254 -9.44 22.61 -7.56
CA THR A 254 -8.42 22.53 -6.50
C THR A 254 -8.49 21.23 -5.69
N VAL A 255 -7.37 20.83 -5.09
CA VAL A 255 -7.35 19.67 -4.18
C VAL A 255 -8.32 19.87 -3.01
N GLY A 256 -8.51 21.10 -2.54
CA GLY A 256 -9.51 21.43 -1.52
C GLY A 256 -10.93 21.10 -1.95
N ASP A 257 -11.29 21.40 -3.20
CA ASP A 257 -12.58 21.02 -3.78
C ASP A 257 -12.73 19.49 -3.84
N LEU A 258 -11.68 18.79 -4.27
CA LEU A 258 -11.67 17.32 -4.35
C LEU A 258 -11.86 16.68 -2.96
N VAL A 259 -11.14 17.16 -1.94
CA VAL A 259 -11.29 16.66 -0.56
C VAL A 259 -12.68 16.98 -0.01
N ALA A 260 -13.23 18.15 -0.32
CA ALA A 260 -14.60 18.49 0.07
C ALA A 260 -15.63 17.55 -0.59
N ALA A 261 -15.46 17.24 -1.89
CA ALA A 261 -16.33 16.30 -2.61
C ALA A 261 -16.23 14.87 -2.06
N LEU A 262 -15.03 14.41 -1.73
CA LEU A 262 -14.82 13.13 -1.06
C LEU A 262 -15.52 13.10 0.30
N ASN A 263 -15.45 14.18 1.08
CA ASN A 263 -16.03 14.26 2.42
C ASN A 263 -17.52 14.61 2.44
N ASP A 264 -18.16 14.84 1.29
CA ASP A 264 -19.58 15.17 1.23
C ASP A 264 -20.44 14.02 1.80
N SER A 265 -21.43 14.35 2.63
CA SER A 265 -22.28 13.36 3.30
C SER A 265 -23.41 12.81 2.44
N ALA A 266 -23.75 13.48 1.34
CA ALA A 266 -24.83 13.10 0.43
C ALA A 266 -24.29 12.39 -0.82
N THR A 267 -23.24 12.92 -1.43
CA THR A 267 -22.64 12.43 -2.69
C THR A 267 -21.26 11.82 -2.52
N GLY A 268 -20.61 12.06 -1.39
CA GLY A 268 -19.27 11.54 -1.06
C GLY A 268 -19.32 10.39 -0.07
N ILE A 269 -18.22 10.24 0.67
CA ILE A 269 -18.03 9.20 1.69
C ILE A 269 -18.27 9.70 3.13
N GLY A 270 -18.71 10.94 3.31
CA GLY A 270 -18.78 11.62 4.61
C GLY A 270 -19.63 10.94 5.69
N ARG A 271 -20.44 9.94 5.34
CA ARG A 271 -21.20 9.11 6.30
C ARG A 271 -20.38 7.99 6.93
N PHE A 272 -19.29 7.57 6.29
CA PHE A 272 -18.44 6.47 6.71
C PHE A 272 -17.09 6.93 7.26
N GLY A 273 -16.70 8.18 7.01
CA GLY A 273 -15.47 8.77 7.52
C GLY A 273 -15.12 10.07 6.81
N SER A 274 -13.90 10.55 7.02
CA SER A 274 -13.38 11.75 6.36
C SER A 274 -11.92 11.60 5.96
N PHE A 275 -11.56 12.24 4.85
CA PHE A 275 -10.21 12.51 4.43
C PHE A 275 -9.68 13.81 5.02
N SER A 276 -8.42 13.80 5.44
CA SER A 276 -7.65 14.98 5.81
C SER A 276 -6.40 15.08 4.95
N LEU A 277 -6.12 16.28 4.43
CA LEU A 277 -4.89 16.60 3.69
C LEU A 277 -3.85 17.18 4.67
N ALA A 278 -2.68 16.56 4.74
CA ALA A 278 -1.56 17.05 5.54
C ALA A 278 -0.74 18.11 4.77
N ALA A 279 0.16 18.79 5.47
CA ALA A 279 0.98 19.86 4.89
C ALA A 279 2.01 19.36 3.85
N ASP A 280 2.36 18.08 3.89
CA ASP A 280 3.22 17.41 2.91
C ASP A 280 2.45 16.92 1.67
N GLY A 281 1.14 17.12 1.61
CA GLY A 281 0.26 16.68 0.53
C GLY A 281 -0.27 15.25 0.67
N SER A 282 0.09 14.53 1.75
CA SER A 282 -0.45 13.21 2.02
C SER A 282 -1.93 13.30 2.41
N LEU A 283 -2.72 12.36 1.88
CA LEU A 283 -4.15 12.24 2.18
C LEU A 283 -4.40 11.03 3.06
N ALA A 284 -5.06 11.22 4.20
CA ALA A 284 -5.38 10.17 5.16
C ALA A 284 -6.88 10.03 5.35
N PHE A 285 -7.40 8.80 5.33
CA PHE A 285 -8.79 8.49 5.63
C PHE A 285 -8.94 8.09 7.10
N THR A 286 -9.94 8.65 7.79
CA THR A 286 -10.35 8.24 9.14
C THR A 286 -11.82 7.82 9.11
N GLY A 287 -12.10 6.55 9.39
CA GLY A 287 -13.45 6.01 9.47
C GLY A 287 -14.22 6.47 10.72
N TYR A 288 -15.54 6.61 10.59
CA TYR A 288 -16.44 6.91 11.70
C TYR A 288 -17.09 5.65 12.27
N GLY A 289 -17.20 5.59 13.60
CA GLY A 289 -17.83 4.48 14.31
C GLY A 289 -16.85 3.72 15.21
N ASN A 290 -17.36 2.70 15.88
CA ASN A 290 -16.57 1.79 16.70
C ASN A 290 -17.13 0.36 16.54
N PRO A 291 -16.43 -0.54 15.84
CA PRO A 291 -15.17 -0.33 15.12
C PRO A 291 -15.32 0.57 13.87
N PRO A 292 -14.28 1.31 13.47
CA PRO A 292 -14.31 2.12 12.24
C PRO A 292 -14.30 1.23 10.99
N PRO A 293 -14.99 1.63 9.91
CA PRO A 293 -14.96 0.88 8.64
C PRO A 293 -13.60 1.03 7.95
N THR A 294 -13.21 -0.01 7.20
CA THR A 294 -12.04 0.02 6.31
C THR A 294 -12.45 0.41 4.90
N LEU A 295 -11.55 1.09 4.18
CA LEU A 295 -11.77 1.63 2.83
C LEU A 295 -10.93 0.85 1.81
N SER A 296 -11.58 0.38 0.75
CA SER A 296 -10.93 -0.21 -0.43
C SER A 296 -11.42 0.48 -1.71
N VAL A 297 -10.56 0.47 -2.74
CA VAL A 297 -10.88 1.00 -4.07
C VAL A 297 -11.35 -0.16 -4.94
N LEU A 298 -12.54 -0.04 -5.55
CA LEU A 298 -13.06 -1.01 -6.50
C LEU A 298 -12.76 -0.62 -7.94
N GLU A 299 -12.80 0.68 -8.22
CA GLU A 299 -12.58 1.23 -9.55
C GLU A 299 -12.13 2.68 -9.42
N ASP A 300 -11.18 3.09 -10.25
CA ASP A 300 -10.80 4.49 -10.42
C ASP A 300 -10.68 4.75 -11.92
N ARG A 301 -11.49 5.68 -12.43
CA ARG A 301 -11.52 6.08 -13.85
C ARG A 301 -10.98 7.49 -14.05
N THR A 302 -10.38 8.06 -13.02
CA THR A 302 -9.82 9.40 -13.08
C THR A 302 -8.49 9.40 -13.79
N THR A 303 -8.15 10.51 -14.42
CA THR A 303 -6.86 10.68 -15.09
C THR A 303 -6.35 12.10 -14.86
N GLN A 304 -5.20 12.20 -14.19
CA GLN A 304 -4.54 13.47 -13.99
C GLN A 304 -3.87 13.90 -15.29
N VAL A 305 -4.12 15.12 -15.75
CA VAL A 305 -3.45 15.70 -16.92
C VAL A 305 -2.32 16.63 -16.46
N PRO A 306 -1.06 16.45 -16.92
CA PRO A 306 -0.61 15.57 -18.01
C PRO A 306 -0.05 14.20 -17.58
N SER A 307 -0.08 13.85 -16.29
CA SER A 307 0.68 12.70 -15.79
C SER A 307 0.09 11.32 -16.10
N GLY A 308 -1.20 11.23 -16.40
CA GLY A 308 -1.91 9.97 -16.59
C GLY A 308 -2.22 9.19 -15.30
N VAL A 309 -1.82 9.69 -14.12
CA VAL A 309 -2.01 9.01 -12.83
C VAL A 309 -3.44 9.21 -12.33
N SER A 310 -4.03 8.19 -11.72
CA SER A 310 -5.37 8.29 -11.11
C SER A 310 -5.35 8.95 -9.73
N VAL A 311 -6.50 9.43 -9.22
CA VAL A 311 -6.61 10.04 -7.88
C VAL A 311 -6.14 9.07 -6.80
N THR A 312 -6.59 7.82 -6.88
CA THR A 312 -6.28 6.81 -5.87
C THR A 312 -4.79 6.44 -5.87
N GLU A 313 -4.15 6.38 -7.04
CA GLU A 313 -2.69 6.19 -7.15
C GLU A 313 -1.91 7.41 -6.66
N LEU A 314 -2.33 8.63 -6.99
CA LEU A 314 -1.61 9.86 -6.60
C LEU A 314 -1.60 10.08 -5.08
N PHE A 315 -2.72 9.79 -4.42
CA PHE A 315 -2.87 10.02 -2.98
C PHE A 315 -2.74 8.74 -2.14
N GLY A 316 -2.59 7.57 -2.76
CA GLY A 316 -2.52 6.29 -2.08
C GLY A 316 -3.81 5.99 -1.31
N ILE A 317 -4.96 6.13 -1.97
CA ILE A 317 -6.26 5.89 -1.34
C ILE A 317 -6.55 4.38 -1.36
N GLY A 318 -6.82 3.83 -0.17
CA GLY A 318 -7.13 2.42 0.00
C GLY A 318 -5.89 1.54 0.19
N GLY A 319 -6.04 0.53 1.05
CA GLY A 319 -4.95 -0.37 1.42
C GLY A 319 -4.31 -1.11 0.24
N GLY A 320 -5.15 -1.50 -0.73
CA GLY A 320 -4.67 -2.26 -1.88
C GLY A 320 -3.76 -1.48 -2.83
N VAL A 321 -4.07 -0.19 -3.09
CA VAL A 321 -3.21 0.70 -3.88
C VAL A 321 -1.87 0.94 -3.17
N ARG A 322 -1.90 1.04 -1.83
CA ARG A 322 -0.69 1.14 -1.02
C ARG A 322 0.13 -0.15 -0.98
N ALA A 323 -0.49 -1.31 -1.14
CA ALA A 323 0.22 -2.57 -1.23
C ALA A 323 0.87 -2.75 -2.62
N SER A 324 0.18 -2.37 -3.69
CA SER A 324 0.64 -2.60 -5.07
C SER A 324 1.86 -1.77 -5.48
N ARG A 325 2.20 -0.68 -4.78
CA ARG A 325 3.44 0.08 -5.06
C ARG A 325 4.71 -0.78 -5.00
N ALA A 326 4.71 -1.86 -4.20
CA ALA A 326 5.85 -2.77 -4.11
C ALA A 326 6.14 -3.50 -5.43
N ASP A 327 5.14 -3.66 -6.29
CA ASP A 327 5.23 -4.50 -7.49
C ASP A 327 6.04 -3.86 -8.63
N GLY A 328 6.17 -2.52 -8.63
CA GLY A 328 6.76 -1.75 -9.74
C GLY A 328 8.25 -1.45 -9.62
N PHE A 329 8.88 -1.74 -8.47
CA PHE A 329 10.27 -1.33 -8.24
C PHE A 329 11.28 -2.18 -9.03
N ALA A 330 12.16 -1.50 -9.75
CA ALA A 330 13.26 -2.11 -10.48
C ALA A 330 14.53 -1.26 -10.38
N LEU A 331 15.69 -1.92 -10.28
CA LEU A 331 16.98 -1.26 -10.43
C LEU A 331 17.14 -0.76 -11.86
N ARG A 332 17.64 0.47 -12.03
CA ARG A 332 17.89 1.07 -13.35
C ARG A 332 18.79 0.16 -14.19
N SER A 333 18.27 -0.28 -15.33
CA SER A 333 18.90 -1.33 -16.13
C SER A 333 20.26 -0.94 -16.70
N ASP A 334 20.48 0.34 -16.96
CA ASP A 334 21.74 0.87 -17.49
C ASP A 334 22.87 0.86 -16.45
N ILE A 335 22.56 1.13 -15.16
CA ILE A 335 23.51 0.97 -14.06
C ILE A 335 23.82 -0.51 -13.84
N ARG A 336 22.80 -1.38 -13.91
CA ARG A 336 23.00 -2.83 -13.81
C ARG A 336 23.94 -3.36 -14.90
N GLN A 337 23.83 -2.83 -16.13
CA GLN A 337 24.71 -3.18 -17.25
C GLN A 337 26.08 -2.49 -17.18
N SER A 338 26.16 -1.32 -16.55
CA SER A 338 27.38 -0.51 -16.45
C SER A 338 27.49 0.13 -15.07
N PRO A 339 28.09 -0.56 -14.09
CA PRO A 339 28.22 -0.06 -12.72
C PRO A 339 29.00 1.26 -12.61
N SER A 340 29.80 1.63 -13.61
CA SER A 340 30.45 2.95 -13.69
C SER A 340 29.47 4.13 -13.78
N ARG A 341 28.19 3.88 -14.09
CA ARG A 341 27.11 4.88 -14.09
C ARG A 341 26.50 5.13 -12.71
N LEU A 342 26.96 4.40 -11.69
CA LEU A 342 26.55 4.64 -10.32
C LEU A 342 27.04 6.02 -9.86
N ALA A 343 26.17 6.77 -9.20
CA ALA A 343 26.47 8.12 -8.76
C ALA A 343 27.30 8.12 -7.48
N LEU A 344 28.63 8.14 -7.64
CA LEU A 344 29.58 8.05 -6.53
C LEU A 344 30.24 9.38 -6.16
N ALA A 345 30.28 10.34 -7.08
CA ALA A 345 30.93 11.63 -6.86
C ALA A 345 29.90 12.71 -6.52
N GLN A 346 30.26 13.61 -5.61
CA GLN A 346 29.41 14.73 -5.25
C GLN A 346 29.85 15.98 -6.03
N LEU A 347 28.93 16.56 -6.80
CA LEU A 347 29.18 17.82 -7.51
C LEU A 347 29.54 18.91 -6.51
N ASN A 348 30.60 19.68 -6.78
CA ASN A 348 30.90 20.90 -6.02
C ASN A 348 30.02 22.06 -6.53
N PRO A 349 28.98 22.50 -5.78
CA PRO A 349 28.11 23.56 -6.24
C PRO A 349 28.79 24.93 -6.23
N ALA A 350 29.96 25.11 -5.61
CA ALA A 350 30.69 26.37 -5.66
C ALA A 350 31.61 26.50 -6.90
N ALA A 351 31.76 25.45 -7.71
CA ALA A 351 32.66 25.46 -8.85
C ALA A 351 32.17 26.38 -9.98
N ALA A 352 33.00 27.35 -10.37
CA ALA A 352 32.71 28.25 -11.48
C ALA A 352 32.82 27.53 -12.84
N VAL A 353 32.22 28.11 -13.88
CA VAL A 353 32.42 27.65 -15.27
C VAL A 353 33.91 27.62 -15.60
N GLY A 354 34.38 26.54 -16.21
CA GLY A 354 35.79 26.28 -16.50
C GLY A 354 36.56 25.61 -15.36
N SER A 355 35.95 25.44 -14.18
CA SER A 355 36.56 24.74 -13.03
C SER A 355 36.10 23.29 -12.93
N GLN A 356 36.93 22.43 -12.36
CA GLN A 356 36.56 21.03 -12.08
C GLN A 356 35.55 20.98 -10.92
N ALA A 357 34.39 20.36 -11.15
CA ALA A 357 33.33 20.18 -10.15
C ALA A 357 33.06 18.71 -9.80
N LEU A 358 33.50 17.78 -10.65
CA LEU A 358 33.43 16.33 -10.43
C LEU A 358 34.81 15.69 -10.62
N SER A 359 35.10 14.64 -9.85
CA SER A 359 36.36 13.89 -9.91
C SER A 359 36.11 12.39 -9.85
N THR A 360 36.84 11.62 -10.65
CA THR A 360 36.71 10.15 -10.76
C THR A 360 37.12 9.39 -9.49
N GLY A 361 37.77 10.05 -8.53
CA GLY A 361 38.18 9.47 -7.25
C GLY A 361 37.33 9.90 -6.05
N ASP A 362 36.25 10.66 -6.26
CA ASP A 362 35.37 11.07 -5.16
C ASP A 362 34.45 9.91 -4.74
N GLY A 363 34.60 9.47 -3.49
CA GLY A 363 33.85 8.36 -2.90
C GLY A 363 32.73 8.78 -1.96
N ARG A 364 32.44 10.08 -1.80
CA ARG A 364 31.43 10.57 -0.85
C ARG A 364 30.02 10.03 -1.15
N GLY A 365 29.68 9.82 -2.42
CA GLY A 365 28.40 9.22 -2.80
C GLY A 365 28.29 7.74 -2.45
N ALA A 366 29.40 7.01 -2.44
CA ALA A 366 29.42 5.61 -1.98
C ALA A 366 29.10 5.52 -0.48
N LEU A 367 29.66 6.43 0.33
CA LEU A 367 29.35 6.53 1.75
C LEU A 367 27.87 6.89 1.96
N ALA A 368 27.34 7.86 1.19
CA ALA A 368 25.94 8.24 1.27
C ALA A 368 24.97 7.08 0.94
N LEU A 369 25.35 6.20 0.00
CA LEU A 369 24.60 4.99 -0.33
C LEU A 369 24.71 3.92 0.77
N ALA A 370 25.90 3.76 1.37
CA ALA A 370 26.09 2.83 2.48
C ALA A 370 25.26 3.23 3.71
N ASP A 371 25.14 4.53 3.98
CA ASP A 371 24.39 5.08 5.12
C ASP A 371 22.87 5.15 4.87
N ALA A 372 22.39 4.82 3.67
CA ALA A 372 20.98 4.94 3.29
C ALA A 372 20.04 4.13 4.21
N GLY A 373 20.47 2.95 4.68
CA GLY A 373 19.67 2.11 5.56
C GLY A 373 19.50 2.63 6.99
N GLU A 374 20.45 3.43 7.47
CA GLU A 374 20.53 3.90 8.86
C GLU A 374 19.91 5.27 9.08
N ARG A 375 19.68 6.03 8.01
CA ARG A 375 19.06 7.35 8.09
C ARG A 375 17.59 7.23 8.49
N ALA A 376 17.16 8.09 9.39
CA ALA A 376 15.76 8.19 9.77
C ALA A 376 14.95 8.81 8.61
N ALA A 377 13.86 8.13 8.25
CA ALA A 377 12.82 8.59 7.34
C ALA A 377 11.46 8.56 8.06
N ASN A 378 10.49 9.32 7.57
CA ASN A 378 9.14 9.35 8.14
C ASN A 378 8.25 8.33 7.43
N PHE A 379 7.99 7.20 8.10
CA PHE A 379 7.12 6.15 7.60
C PHE A 379 5.65 6.53 7.85
N GLN A 380 4.81 6.30 6.84
CA GLN A 380 3.37 6.50 6.94
C GLN A 380 2.71 5.33 7.69
N PRO A 381 1.51 5.55 8.27
CA PRO A 381 0.70 4.44 8.76
C PRO A 381 0.42 3.43 7.65
N ALA A 382 0.65 2.15 7.93
CA ALA A 382 0.46 1.04 7.00
C ALA A 382 0.13 -0.22 7.79
N GLY A 383 -0.82 -1.03 7.34
CA GLY A 383 -1.10 -2.36 7.90
C GLY A 383 -1.21 -2.44 9.43
N GLY A 384 -1.84 -1.46 10.07
CA GLY A 384 -2.03 -1.40 11.52
C GLY A 384 -0.87 -0.76 12.31
N SER A 385 0.22 -0.37 11.65
CA SER A 385 1.26 0.46 12.26
C SER A 385 0.85 1.93 12.23
N SER A 386 1.17 2.64 13.32
CA SER A 386 0.96 4.09 13.42
C SER A 386 1.93 4.92 12.57
N GLY A 387 2.92 4.29 11.91
CA GLY A 387 4.02 5.00 11.26
C GLY A 387 4.94 5.71 12.25
N GLY A 388 5.79 6.60 11.73
CA GLY A 388 6.69 7.45 12.51
C GLY A 388 8.11 7.54 11.95
N SER A 389 8.94 8.36 12.59
CA SER A 389 10.34 8.56 12.22
C SER A 389 11.20 7.37 12.68
N THR A 390 11.72 6.58 11.74
CA THR A 390 12.59 5.43 12.00
C THR A 390 13.53 5.18 10.82
N SER A 391 14.56 4.34 11.00
CA SER A 391 15.43 3.95 9.87
C SER A 391 14.86 2.75 9.13
N VAL A 392 15.28 2.58 7.87
CA VAL A 392 14.89 1.43 7.04
C VAL A 392 15.30 0.11 7.71
N SER A 393 16.53 0.03 8.23
CA SER A 393 17.03 -1.14 8.96
C SER A 393 16.17 -1.48 10.19
N ARG A 394 15.76 -0.47 10.94
CA ARG A 394 14.93 -0.64 12.14
C ARG A 394 13.49 -1.05 11.78
N TYR A 395 12.87 -0.40 10.80
CA TYR A 395 11.52 -0.75 10.34
C TYR A 395 11.47 -2.19 9.81
N ALA A 396 12.48 -2.62 9.04
CA ALA A 396 12.58 -4.00 8.56
C ALA A 396 12.66 -5.03 9.71
N SER A 397 13.39 -4.69 10.77
CA SER A 397 13.50 -5.52 11.98
C SER A 397 12.18 -5.60 12.74
N GLU A 398 11.48 -4.47 12.89
CA GLU A 398 10.16 -4.39 13.54
C GLU A 398 9.11 -5.18 12.76
N LEU A 399 9.06 -5.04 11.42
CA LEU A 399 8.17 -5.81 10.55
C LEU A 399 8.40 -7.32 10.67
N SER A 400 9.67 -7.74 10.63
CA SER A 400 10.04 -9.16 10.76
C SER A 400 9.64 -9.72 12.12
N GLY A 401 9.86 -8.96 13.20
CA GLY A 401 9.46 -9.34 14.55
C GLY A 401 7.94 -9.43 14.73
N GLU A 402 7.19 -8.49 14.14
CA GLU A 402 5.73 -8.48 14.18
C GLU A 402 5.12 -9.68 13.45
N ILE A 403 5.56 -9.94 12.20
CA ILE A 403 5.09 -11.09 11.41
C ILE A 403 5.42 -12.40 12.14
N GLY A 404 6.64 -12.52 12.68
CA GLY A 404 7.05 -13.68 13.48
C GLY A 404 6.19 -13.87 14.72
N GLY A 405 5.89 -12.80 15.45
CA GLY A 405 5.03 -12.80 16.63
C GLY A 405 3.59 -13.21 16.31
N LYS A 406 3.00 -12.66 15.24
CA LYS A 406 1.65 -13.03 14.76
C LYS A 406 1.59 -14.50 14.34
N ALA A 407 2.59 -14.98 13.59
CA ALA A 407 2.67 -16.38 13.19
C ALA A 407 2.79 -17.34 14.39
N ALA A 408 3.60 -16.99 15.40
CA ALA A 408 3.72 -17.77 16.63
C ALA A 408 2.41 -17.80 17.43
N ALA A 409 1.72 -16.65 17.55
CA ALA A 409 0.42 -16.57 18.21
C ALA A 409 -0.66 -17.39 17.48
N ALA A 410 -0.71 -17.31 16.14
CA ALA A 410 -1.63 -18.11 15.32
C ALA A 410 -1.37 -19.60 15.46
N LYS A 411 -0.09 -20.02 15.49
CA LYS A 411 0.30 -21.41 15.74
C LYS A 411 -0.19 -21.91 17.11
N ASN A 412 0.07 -21.15 18.18
CA ASN A 412 -0.36 -21.53 19.53
C ASN A 412 -1.89 -21.63 19.65
N ARG A 413 -2.63 -20.71 18.99
CA ARG A 413 -4.10 -20.76 18.92
C ARG A 413 -4.59 -22.02 18.22
N LYS A 414 -3.97 -22.40 17.10
CA LYS A 414 -4.28 -23.65 16.39
C LYS A 414 -4.06 -24.86 17.28
N GLU A 415 -2.89 -24.97 17.92
CA GLU A 415 -2.56 -26.11 18.81
C GLU A 415 -3.56 -26.23 19.96
N THR A 416 -3.99 -25.11 20.54
CA THR A 416 -5.02 -25.08 21.60
C THR A 416 -6.39 -25.54 21.07
N ALA A 417 -6.77 -25.10 19.87
CA ALA A 417 -8.03 -25.49 19.24
C ALA A 417 -8.05 -26.98 18.87
N ASP A 418 -6.94 -27.52 18.36
CA ASP A 418 -6.78 -28.93 18.02
C ASP A 418 -6.89 -29.82 19.29
N ALA A 419 -6.30 -29.38 20.40
CA ALA A 419 -6.41 -30.06 21.69
C ALA A 419 -7.86 -30.07 22.20
N LEU A 420 -8.56 -28.93 22.13
CA LEU A 420 -9.96 -28.83 22.55
C LEU A 420 -10.87 -29.68 21.65
N TYR A 421 -10.63 -29.68 20.34
CA TYR A 421 -11.36 -30.54 19.39
C TYR A 421 -11.20 -32.02 19.73
N THR A 422 -9.98 -32.44 20.03
CA THR A 422 -9.68 -33.84 20.41
C THR A 422 -10.39 -34.24 21.70
N GLU A 423 -10.35 -33.39 22.73
CA GLU A 423 -11.07 -33.62 24.00
C GLU A 423 -12.59 -33.65 23.82
N ALA A 424 -13.14 -32.71 23.05
CA ALA A 424 -14.57 -32.68 22.76
C ALA A 424 -15.03 -33.94 22.00
N GLY A 425 -14.24 -34.38 21.01
CA GLY A 425 -14.50 -35.63 20.27
C GLY A 425 -14.42 -36.86 21.16
N ALA A 426 -13.46 -36.92 22.09
CA ALA A 426 -13.38 -37.99 23.08
C ALA A 426 -14.60 -38.03 24.00
N ARG A 427 -15.08 -36.88 24.49
CA ARG A 427 -16.29 -36.79 25.31
C ARG A 427 -17.56 -37.14 24.56
N GLN A 428 -17.68 -36.68 23.32
CA GLN A 428 -18.81 -37.05 22.46
C GLN A 428 -18.83 -38.57 22.26
N THR A 429 -17.69 -39.17 21.92
CA THR A 429 -17.57 -40.63 21.76
C THR A 429 -17.84 -41.36 23.08
N ALA A 430 -17.48 -40.80 24.23
CA ALA A 430 -17.80 -41.40 25.53
C ALA A 430 -19.30 -41.33 25.90
N HIS A 431 -20.03 -40.33 25.39
CA HIS A 431 -21.45 -40.16 25.65
C HIS A 431 -22.35 -40.88 24.64
N GLU A 432 -21.99 -40.82 23.35
CA GLU A 432 -22.66 -41.55 22.26
C GLU A 432 -22.19 -43.01 22.17
N GLY A 433 -21.03 -43.30 22.77
CA GLY A 433 -20.47 -44.64 22.83
C GLY A 433 -21.32 -45.53 23.71
N VAL A 434 -21.75 -46.65 23.14
CA VAL A 434 -22.50 -47.67 23.85
C VAL A 434 -21.52 -48.76 24.28
N ASN A 435 -21.56 -49.16 25.55
CA ASN A 435 -20.76 -50.29 26.00
C ASN A 435 -21.44 -51.58 25.54
N LEU A 436 -20.86 -52.25 24.54
CA LEU A 436 -21.42 -53.47 23.95
C LEU A 436 -21.63 -54.59 24.98
N ASP A 437 -20.81 -54.65 26.04
CA ASP A 437 -20.95 -55.65 27.09
C ASP A 437 -22.16 -55.34 27.99
N GLU A 438 -22.40 -54.06 28.27
CA GLU A 438 -23.57 -53.60 29.02
C GLU A 438 -24.86 -53.78 28.22
N GLU A 439 -24.83 -53.49 26.92
CA GLU A 439 -25.92 -53.81 25.98
C GLU A 439 -26.16 -55.33 25.85
N LEU A 440 -25.12 -56.17 25.90
CA LEU A 440 -25.25 -57.63 25.89
C LEU A 440 -25.87 -58.16 27.19
N VAL A 441 -25.49 -57.60 28.34
CA VAL A 441 -26.09 -57.94 29.64
C VAL A 441 -27.54 -57.48 29.69
N LEU A 442 -27.84 -56.26 29.22
CA LEU A 442 -29.21 -55.77 29.09
C LEU A 442 -30.02 -56.64 28.13
N MET A 443 -29.46 -57.02 26.98
CA MET A 443 -30.12 -57.88 26.00
C MET A 443 -30.43 -59.27 26.57
N THR A 444 -29.47 -59.90 27.27
CA THR A 444 -29.70 -61.19 27.94
C THR A 444 -30.71 -61.07 29.09
N THR A 445 -30.69 -59.97 29.84
CA THR A 445 -31.67 -59.68 30.90
C THR A 445 -33.06 -59.49 30.32
N TYR A 446 -33.21 -58.72 29.23
CA TYR A 446 -34.48 -58.54 28.52
C TYR A 446 -34.98 -59.85 27.90
N GLN A 447 -34.10 -60.69 27.36
CA GLN A 447 -34.46 -62.03 26.87
C GLN A 447 -34.92 -62.95 28.00
N GLN A 448 -34.25 -62.95 29.15
CA GLN A 448 -34.66 -63.72 30.32
C GLN A 448 -35.98 -63.20 30.89
N ALA A 449 -36.16 -61.88 31.01
CA ALA A 449 -37.40 -61.25 31.45
C ALA A 449 -38.56 -61.53 30.49
N PHE A 450 -38.31 -61.55 29.17
CA PHE A 450 -39.31 -61.93 28.16
C PHE A 450 -39.70 -63.40 28.29
N ASN A 451 -38.72 -64.31 28.44
CA ASN A 451 -39.01 -65.73 28.68
C ASN A 451 -39.74 -65.98 30.01
N ALA A 452 -39.38 -65.25 31.07
CA ALA A 452 -40.08 -65.30 32.36
C ALA A 452 -41.51 -64.76 32.25
N SER A 453 -41.71 -63.65 31.54
CA SER A 453 -43.04 -63.09 31.25
C SER A 453 -43.88 -64.06 30.41
N ALA A 454 -43.29 -64.72 29.42
CA ALA A 454 -43.97 -65.75 28.63
C ALA A 454 -44.39 -66.95 29.49
N ARG A 455 -43.55 -67.38 30.43
CA ARG A 455 -43.91 -68.43 31.41
C ARG A 455 -44.99 -67.98 32.39
N LEU A 456 -44.98 -66.72 32.83
CA LEU A 456 -46.05 -66.16 33.67
C LEU A 456 -47.38 -66.10 32.91
N ILE A 457 -47.35 -65.72 31.62
CA ILE A 457 -48.53 -65.76 30.75
C ILE A 457 -49.02 -67.21 30.57
N GLN A 458 -48.10 -68.16 30.41
CA GLN A 458 -48.44 -69.58 30.31
C GLN A 458 -49.08 -70.10 31.61
N ALA A 459 -48.49 -69.78 32.78
CA ALA A 459 -49.04 -70.16 34.07
C ALA A 459 -50.40 -69.48 34.33
N ALA A 460 -50.55 -68.21 33.94
CA ALA A 460 -51.84 -67.51 34.02
C ALA A 460 -52.88 -68.14 33.10
N LYS A 461 -52.49 -68.58 31.89
CA LYS A 461 -53.35 -69.34 30.97
C LYS A 461 -53.75 -70.68 31.58
N ASP A 462 -52.80 -71.44 32.13
CA ASP A 462 -53.08 -72.74 32.77
C ASP A 462 -53.98 -72.57 34.01
N MET A 463 -53.83 -71.47 34.77
CA MET A 463 -54.75 -71.10 35.85
C MET A 463 -56.14 -70.72 35.34
N TYR A 464 -56.23 -70.02 34.20
CA TYR A 464 -57.50 -69.70 33.55
C TYR A 464 -58.20 -70.96 33.03
N ASP A 465 -57.45 -71.87 32.43
CA ASP A 465 -57.94 -73.14 31.90
C ASP A 465 -58.39 -74.08 33.04
N THR A 466 -57.68 -74.11 34.17
CA THR A 466 -58.14 -74.86 35.36
C THR A 466 -59.38 -74.26 36.02
N LEU A 467 -59.51 -72.94 36.08
CA LEU A 467 -60.75 -72.29 36.56
C LEU A 467 -61.93 -72.55 35.62
N MET A 468 -61.71 -72.54 34.31
CA MET A 468 -62.74 -72.87 33.30
C MET A 468 -63.13 -74.35 33.33
N GLY A 469 -62.21 -75.26 33.65
CA GLY A 469 -62.47 -76.70 33.75
C GLY A 469 -63.11 -77.16 35.06
N MET A 470 -63.32 -76.27 36.03
CA MET A 470 -64.09 -76.54 37.26
C MET A 470 -65.60 -76.25 37.13
N VAL A 471 -66.04 -75.73 35.98
CA VAL A 471 -67.45 -75.59 35.57
C VAL A 471 -67.79 -76.74 34.63
#